data_AF-A0A6P6S0U4-F1
#
_entry.id   AF-A0A6P6S0U4-F1
#
_cell.length_a   1.000
_cell.length_b   1.000
_cell.length_c   1.000
_cell.angle_alpha   90.00
_cell.angle_beta   90.00
_cell.angle_gamma   90.00
#
_symmetry.space_group_name_H-M   'P 1'
#
loop_
_entity.id
_entity.type
_entity.pdbx_description
1 polymer ?
#
loop_
_entity_poly.entity_id
_entity_poly.type
_entity_poly.pdbx_seq_one_letter_code
_entity_poly.pdbx_strand_id
1 'polypeptide(L)'
;MPCEDFAASLWGGSGCLWRRRPPWAAYAGLGGGNGAGSSSLYRACQEVRRLTQCVEIAGLCHDVGHGPFSHSFEADFINQLRGHLPGAPYAHDACAGTDAGGLSGSFSPADHVAPKWCHEWMSKEMVDRLLGDIIDRGGQTEFEVADIQVIKTMIEGVDPKWKGPPSWEPIDALTRAAFDIVANKRTGLDVDRLDYLCRDSSLLPPQNSLPSPSPMRLLMHSRVIGGEICFNVSELHAVFGVFYTRYSLFNLVYLHKKVRAIELMIAEALREADPVFLWSEAVHDVDEFLTLTDEGLLRDILRHPVITGRQPLASSSLTTDHFEALQRANVLLRKVTHGRKSGDLYRVVSTANFGHDRNMAEIRDVCTPELIARLSHGKVHAEDIVLDCRAKKCAKLFKRLKYQKAAMDTSMCPFDTDAI
;
A
#
# COMPACT_ATOMS: atom_id res chain seq x y z
N MET A 1 -14.40 6.57 6.79
CA MET A 1 -14.73 7.97 7.20
C MET A 1 -14.78 8.92 6.01
N PRO A 2 -15.88 9.66 5.81
CA PRO A 2 -15.95 10.72 4.80
C PRO A 2 -14.99 11.87 5.13
N CYS A 3 -14.43 12.49 4.10
CA CYS A 3 -13.39 13.53 4.15
C CYS A 3 -13.75 14.75 5.04
N GLU A 4 -15.04 15.03 5.23
CA GLU A 4 -15.55 16.11 6.08
C GLU A 4 -15.48 15.77 7.58
N ASP A 5 -15.70 14.50 7.96
CA ASP A 5 -15.61 14.05 9.36
C ASP A 5 -14.15 13.85 9.81
N PHE A 6 -13.22 13.59 8.89
CA PHE A 6 -11.77 13.51 9.18
C PHE A 6 -11.16 14.91 9.39
N ALA A 7 -11.55 15.89 8.58
CA ALA A 7 -11.21 17.29 8.81
C ALA A 7 -11.86 17.81 10.11
N ALA A 8 -13.05 17.33 10.47
CA ALA A 8 -13.71 17.66 11.72
C ALA A 8 -13.16 16.89 12.95
N SER A 9 -12.65 15.66 12.82
CA SER A 9 -12.03 14.96 13.95
C SER A 9 -10.66 15.57 14.30
N LEU A 10 -9.91 16.03 13.30
CA LEU A 10 -8.69 16.82 13.49
C LEU A 10 -8.96 18.28 13.84
N TRP A 11 -10.06 18.90 13.36
CA TRP A 11 -10.29 20.36 13.43
C TRP A 11 -11.73 20.83 13.69
N GLY A 12 -12.67 20.02 14.17
CA GLY A 12 -14.11 20.32 14.21
C GLY A 12 -14.87 19.59 15.30
N GLY A 13 -14.90 20.19 16.48
CA GLY A 13 -15.75 19.78 17.60
C GLY A 13 -15.22 20.32 18.91
N SER A 14 -16.08 20.54 19.90
CA SER A 14 -15.73 21.07 21.23
C SER A 14 -14.77 20.16 22.04
N GLY A 15 -14.35 19.02 21.48
CA GLY A 15 -13.33 18.08 21.99
C GLY A 15 -12.15 17.84 21.04
N CYS A 16 -11.92 18.73 20.07
CA CYS A 16 -10.83 18.64 19.12
C CYS A 16 -9.47 18.89 19.81
N LEU A 17 -8.60 17.87 19.85
CA LEU A 17 -7.31 17.87 20.57
C LEU A 17 -6.30 18.88 19.99
N TRP A 18 -6.36 19.18 18.69
CA TRP A 18 -5.61 20.28 18.07
C TRP A 18 -6.26 21.67 18.29
N ARG A 19 -7.56 21.73 18.65
CA ARG A 19 -8.28 22.97 19.05
C ARG A 19 -8.28 23.24 20.54
N ARG A 20 -7.45 22.57 21.36
CA ARG A 20 -7.01 23.19 22.61
C ARG A 20 -5.97 24.26 22.27
N ARG A 21 -6.47 25.37 21.69
CA ARG A 21 -5.79 26.63 21.36
C ARG A 21 -4.35 26.45 20.85
N PRO A 22 -4.03 26.78 19.58
CA PRO A 22 -2.62 26.96 19.24
C PRO A 22 -2.00 27.95 20.24
N PRO A 23 -0.75 27.75 20.71
CA PRO A 23 -0.17 28.54 21.81
C PRO A 23 -0.16 30.07 21.60
N TRP A 24 -0.52 30.57 20.42
CA TRP A 24 -0.66 31.99 20.13
C TRP A 24 -1.98 32.63 20.62
N ALA A 25 -3.05 31.87 20.89
CA ALA A 25 -4.34 32.45 21.35
C ALA A 25 -4.44 32.66 22.87
N ALA A 26 -3.46 32.20 23.66
CA ALA A 26 -3.44 32.42 25.11
C ALA A 26 -2.83 33.76 25.55
N TYR A 27 -2.23 34.52 24.63
CA TYR A 27 -1.55 35.79 24.94
C TYR A 27 -2.09 37.02 24.21
N ALA A 28 -3.30 36.94 23.65
CA ALA A 28 -4.05 38.13 23.20
C ALA A 28 -4.73 38.88 24.36
N GLY A 29 -4.30 38.69 25.61
CA GLY A 29 -4.94 39.22 26.81
C GLY A 29 -3.99 39.66 27.93
N LEU A 30 -2.68 39.76 27.70
CA LEU A 30 -1.76 40.44 28.63
C LEU A 30 -0.95 41.45 27.84
N GLY A 31 -1.37 42.71 27.98
CA GLY A 31 -0.66 43.85 27.41
C GLY A 31 0.74 44.02 28.01
N GLY A 32 1.61 44.62 27.20
CA GLY A 32 2.80 45.34 27.65
C GLY A 32 4.04 44.46 27.89
N GLY A 33 4.97 44.47 26.93
CA GLY A 33 6.33 43.98 27.17
C GLY A 33 7.15 43.85 25.88
N ASN A 34 8.03 44.81 25.65
CA ASN A 34 9.01 44.82 24.56
C ASN A 34 9.90 43.55 24.60
N GLY A 35 9.77 42.65 23.62
CA GLY A 35 10.64 41.47 23.47
C GLY A 35 10.30 40.45 22.37
N ALA A 36 9.40 40.77 21.42
CA ALA A 36 8.70 39.77 20.60
C ALA A 36 9.44 39.24 19.34
N GLY A 37 10.66 39.70 19.04
CA GLY A 37 11.36 39.37 17.78
C GLY A 37 12.04 38.00 17.75
N SER A 38 12.59 37.52 18.87
CA SER A 38 13.33 36.24 18.92
C SER A 38 12.43 35.02 19.14
N SER A 39 11.23 35.20 19.67
CA SER A 39 10.31 34.12 20.03
C SER A 39 9.54 33.52 18.86
N SER A 40 9.28 34.29 17.79
CA SER A 40 8.51 33.81 16.63
C SER A 40 9.32 32.88 15.73
N LEU A 41 10.56 33.27 15.42
CA LEU A 41 11.46 32.46 14.60
C LEU A 41 11.83 31.15 15.32
N TYR A 42 12.12 31.24 16.62
CA TYR A 42 12.42 30.07 17.44
C TYR A 42 11.27 29.05 17.45
N ARG A 43 10.02 29.52 17.55
CA ARG A 43 8.82 28.65 17.47
C ARG A 43 8.67 27.99 16.10
N ALA A 44 8.83 28.74 15.02
CA ALA A 44 8.78 28.18 13.67
C ALA A 44 9.87 27.12 13.45
N CYS A 45 11.09 27.35 13.97
CA CYS A 45 12.16 26.35 13.92
C CYS A 45 11.84 25.08 14.69
N GLN A 46 11.19 25.18 15.86
CA GLN A 46 10.74 24.02 16.62
C GLN A 46 9.66 23.22 15.89
N GLU A 47 8.70 23.92 15.28
CA GLU A 47 7.63 23.30 14.51
C GLU A 47 8.15 22.55 13.28
N VAL A 48 9.08 23.16 12.54
CA VAL A 48 9.76 22.49 11.42
C VAL A 48 10.50 21.26 11.91
N ARG A 49 11.22 21.33 13.05
CA ARG A 49 11.94 20.18 13.61
C ARG A 49 11.00 19.03 13.96
N ARG A 50 9.89 19.34 14.64
CA ARG A 50 8.84 18.36 14.99
C ARG A 50 8.24 17.71 13.75
N LEU A 51 7.94 18.50 12.73
CA LEU A 51 7.43 18.01 11.44
C LEU A 51 8.45 17.12 10.73
N THR A 52 9.74 17.50 10.71
CA THR A 52 10.82 16.69 10.14
C THR A 52 10.89 15.32 10.81
N GLN A 53 10.85 15.27 12.14
CA GLN A 53 10.85 14.00 12.87
C GLN A 53 9.62 13.14 12.54
N CYS A 54 8.43 13.74 12.41
CA CYS A 54 7.23 13.02 11.99
C CYS A 54 7.38 12.43 10.58
N VAL A 55 7.95 13.19 9.64
CA VAL A 55 8.22 12.72 8.28
C VAL A 55 9.22 11.57 8.28
N GLU A 56 10.29 11.66 9.06
CA GLU A 56 11.31 10.61 9.18
C GLU A 56 10.72 9.32 9.77
N ILE A 57 9.94 9.42 10.84
CA ILE A 57 9.28 8.25 11.45
C ILE A 57 8.26 7.66 10.49
N ALA A 58 7.44 8.48 9.83
CA ALA A 58 6.50 7.98 8.82
C ALA A 58 7.24 7.28 7.67
N GLY A 59 8.37 7.82 7.20
CA GLY A 59 9.21 7.19 6.20
C GLY A 59 9.78 5.84 6.66
N LEU A 60 10.24 5.73 7.92
CA LEU A 60 10.73 4.48 8.48
C LEU A 60 9.63 3.44 8.70
N CYS A 61 8.42 3.89 9.05
CA CYS A 61 7.31 3.03 9.44
C CYS A 61 6.28 2.77 8.34
N HIS A 62 6.42 3.31 7.12
CA HIS A 62 5.37 3.15 6.11
C HIS A 62 5.13 1.69 5.69
N ASP A 63 6.19 0.88 5.67
CA ASP A 63 6.20 -0.50 5.18
C ASP A 63 6.29 -1.57 6.27
N VAL A 64 6.26 -1.20 7.56
CA VAL A 64 6.40 -2.18 8.67
C VAL A 64 5.23 -3.16 8.73
N GLY A 65 4.06 -2.78 8.22
CA GLY A 65 2.87 -3.62 8.14
C GLY A 65 2.82 -4.58 6.95
N HIS A 66 3.89 -4.71 6.16
CA HIS A 66 3.94 -5.74 5.12
C HIS A 66 3.95 -7.15 5.72
N GLY A 67 3.02 -7.98 5.25
CA GLY A 67 3.01 -9.40 5.57
C GLY A 67 4.01 -10.22 4.74
N PRO A 68 4.10 -11.53 5.00
CA PRO A 68 5.03 -12.43 4.32
C PRO A 68 4.94 -12.39 2.79
N PHE A 69 6.06 -12.23 2.08
CA PHE A 69 6.10 -12.01 0.63
C PHE A 69 5.45 -10.69 0.15
N SER A 70 5.40 -9.69 1.03
CA SER A 70 5.00 -8.30 0.73
C SER A 70 3.61 -8.20 0.07
N HIS A 71 3.51 -7.62 -1.14
CA HIS A 71 2.22 -7.42 -1.83
C HIS A 71 1.49 -8.73 -2.17
N SER A 72 2.20 -9.85 -2.28
CA SER A 72 1.57 -11.15 -2.56
C SER A 72 0.72 -11.62 -1.38
N PHE A 73 1.14 -11.33 -0.14
CA PHE A 73 0.33 -11.59 1.06
C PHE A 73 -1.02 -10.88 1.00
N GLU A 74 -0.98 -9.58 0.67
CA GLU A 74 -2.14 -8.72 0.64
C GLU A 74 -3.09 -9.12 -0.50
N ALA A 75 -2.58 -9.14 -1.74
CA ALA A 75 -3.41 -9.19 -2.93
C ALA A 75 -3.82 -10.62 -3.32
N ASP A 76 -2.93 -11.59 -3.14
CA ASP A 76 -3.08 -12.95 -3.66
C ASP A 76 -3.50 -13.95 -2.57
N PHE A 77 -3.24 -13.64 -1.29
CA PHE A 77 -3.66 -14.46 -0.15
C PHE A 77 -4.84 -13.84 0.61
N ILE A 78 -4.61 -12.83 1.48
CA ILE A 78 -5.62 -12.31 2.41
C ILE A 78 -6.86 -11.79 1.68
N ASN A 79 -6.69 -10.96 0.66
CA ASN A 79 -7.84 -10.37 -0.03
C ASN A 79 -8.62 -11.35 -0.92
N GLN A 80 -8.08 -12.54 -1.21
CA GLN A 80 -8.78 -13.59 -1.96
C GLN A 80 -9.69 -14.45 -1.07
N LEU A 81 -9.44 -14.48 0.24
CA LEU A 81 -10.27 -15.22 1.20
C LEU A 81 -11.61 -14.53 1.49
N ARG A 82 -11.74 -13.25 1.14
CA ARG A 82 -12.91 -12.40 1.43
C ARG A 82 -14.23 -12.84 0.76
N GLY A 83 -14.18 -13.80 -0.16
CA GLY A 83 -15.35 -14.44 -0.77
C GLY A 83 -15.72 -15.82 -0.21
N HIS A 84 -14.90 -16.37 0.71
CA HIS A 84 -15.00 -17.77 1.16
C HIS A 84 -15.36 -17.94 2.65
N LEU A 85 -15.46 -16.86 3.43
CA LEU A 85 -15.81 -16.89 4.86
C LEU A 85 -17.26 -16.43 5.11
N PRO A 86 -18.21 -17.34 5.40
CA PRO A 86 -19.54 -16.96 5.86
C PRO A 86 -19.47 -16.42 7.30
N GLY A 87 -19.82 -15.14 7.49
CA GLY A 87 -20.01 -14.53 8.82
C GLY A 87 -18.86 -13.70 9.38
N ALA A 88 -17.85 -13.34 8.57
CA ALA A 88 -16.74 -12.53 9.05
C ALA A 88 -17.19 -11.09 9.45
N PRO A 89 -16.85 -10.61 10.67
CA PRO A 89 -17.29 -9.33 11.22
C PRO A 89 -16.46 -8.17 10.66
N TYR A 90 -16.54 -7.94 9.36
CA TYR A 90 -15.79 -6.87 8.72
C TYR A 90 -16.53 -5.53 8.83
N ALA A 91 -16.31 -4.82 9.93
CA ALA A 91 -16.71 -3.43 10.06
C ALA A 91 -15.63 -2.61 10.79
N HIS A 92 -14.52 -2.35 10.10
CA HIS A 92 -13.68 -1.19 10.42
C HIS A 92 -13.25 -0.49 9.13
N ASP A 93 -13.74 0.74 8.96
CA ASP A 93 -13.40 1.69 7.90
C ASP A 93 -11.88 1.94 7.84
N ALA A 94 -11.14 1.20 7.01
CA ALA A 94 -9.79 1.55 6.63
C ALA A 94 -9.47 1.03 5.21
N CYS A 95 -8.80 1.86 4.41
CA CYS A 95 -8.45 1.63 3.00
C CYS A 95 -9.60 1.65 1.98
N ALA A 96 -10.41 2.73 2.00
CA ALA A 96 -11.10 3.18 0.79
C ALA A 96 -10.15 4.07 -0.04
N GLY A 97 -9.26 3.44 -0.82
CA GLY A 97 -8.70 4.10 -1.99
C GLY A 97 -9.84 4.39 -2.95
N THR A 98 -10.12 5.66 -3.19
CA THR A 98 -11.26 6.17 -3.98
C THR A 98 -11.33 5.56 -5.38
N ASP A 99 -12.16 4.53 -5.55
CA ASP A 99 -12.73 4.11 -6.82
C ASP A 99 -14.24 4.34 -6.74
N ALA A 100 -14.72 5.52 -7.18
CA ALA A 100 -16.06 5.71 -7.75
C ALA A 100 -16.31 7.21 -8.04
N GLY A 101 -16.66 7.50 -9.29
CA GLY A 101 -17.29 8.76 -9.67
C GLY A 101 -18.63 8.91 -8.96
N GLY A 102 -18.90 10.13 -8.50
CA GLY A 102 -20.19 10.46 -7.91
C GLY A 102 -21.30 10.43 -8.96
N LEU A 103 -22.26 9.54 -8.75
CA LEU A 103 -23.65 9.77 -9.10
C LEU A 103 -24.51 9.31 -7.91
N SER A 104 -25.28 10.25 -7.39
CA SER A 104 -26.25 10.07 -6.31
C SER A 104 -27.32 9.05 -6.70
N GLY A 105 -27.46 7.98 -5.93
CA GLY A 105 -28.53 7.00 -6.06
C GLY A 105 -28.83 6.37 -4.69
N SER A 106 -30.12 6.22 -4.39
CA SER A 106 -30.71 5.72 -3.15
C SER A 106 -30.08 4.43 -2.61
N PHE A 107 -29.75 4.42 -1.32
CA PHE A 107 -29.13 3.32 -0.58
C PHE A 107 -30.10 2.16 -0.32
N SER A 108 -29.70 0.94 -0.70
CA SER A 108 -30.26 -0.33 -0.18
C SER A 108 -29.28 -0.96 0.82
N PRO A 109 -29.75 -1.66 1.88
CA PRO A 109 -28.88 -2.11 2.99
C PRO A 109 -28.10 -3.42 2.73
N ALA A 110 -28.01 -3.91 1.50
CA ALA A 110 -27.58 -5.30 1.21
C ALA A 110 -26.11 -5.48 0.79
N ASP A 111 -25.36 -4.41 0.48
CA ASP A 111 -24.06 -4.54 -0.22
C ASP A 111 -22.87 -3.96 0.56
N HIS A 112 -22.86 -4.07 1.89
CA HIS A 112 -21.67 -3.71 2.68
C HIS A 112 -20.59 -4.81 2.56
N VAL A 113 -19.93 -4.86 1.40
CA VAL A 113 -18.65 -5.54 1.27
C VAL A 113 -17.67 -4.78 2.15
N ALA A 114 -17.25 -5.45 3.22
CA ALA A 114 -16.05 -5.21 3.99
C ALA A 114 -14.92 -4.44 3.24
N PRO A 115 -14.11 -3.61 3.91
CA PRO A 115 -12.91 -3.05 3.28
C PRO A 115 -11.84 -4.13 3.03
N LYS A 116 -10.96 -3.89 2.03
CA LYS A 116 -9.78 -4.73 1.77
C LYS A 116 -8.75 -4.52 2.86
N TRP A 117 -8.10 -5.60 3.28
CA TRP A 117 -6.90 -5.48 4.12
C TRP A 117 -5.78 -4.86 3.26
N CYS A 118 -5.03 -3.94 3.86
CA CYS A 118 -3.91 -3.26 3.23
C CYS A 118 -2.75 -3.17 4.24
N HIS A 119 -1.51 -3.31 3.77
CA HIS A 119 -0.33 -3.18 4.62
C HIS A 119 -0.26 -1.79 5.29
N GLU A 120 -0.75 -0.72 4.64
CA GLU A 120 -0.79 0.62 5.24
C GLU A 120 -1.65 0.67 6.51
N TRP A 121 -2.71 -0.15 6.62
CA TRP A 121 -3.49 -0.24 7.85
C TRP A 121 -2.66 -0.87 8.97
N MET A 122 -2.02 -2.02 8.71
CA MET A 122 -1.19 -2.68 9.71
C MET A 122 0.02 -1.82 10.13
N SER A 123 0.63 -1.07 9.20
CA SER A 123 1.71 -0.12 9.52
C SER A 123 1.24 0.94 10.55
N LYS A 124 0.00 1.40 10.44
CA LYS A 124 -0.58 2.35 11.41
C LYS A 124 -0.80 1.72 12.79
N GLU A 125 -1.30 0.48 12.84
CA GLU A 125 -1.47 -0.24 14.10
C GLU A 125 -0.11 -0.52 14.77
N MET A 126 0.91 -0.86 14.00
CA MET A 126 2.28 -1.01 14.50
C MET A 126 2.86 0.31 15.02
N VAL A 127 2.57 1.44 14.38
CA VAL A 127 2.98 2.75 14.88
C VAL A 127 2.33 3.05 16.24
N ASP A 128 1.04 2.76 16.42
CA ASP A 128 0.38 2.90 17.72
C ASP A 128 1.05 2.02 18.77
N ARG A 129 1.35 0.75 18.43
CA ARG A 129 2.01 -0.21 19.32
C ARG A 129 3.43 0.21 19.71
N LEU A 130 4.22 0.71 18.77
CA LEU A 130 5.62 1.10 18.99
C LEU A 130 5.75 2.44 19.73
N LEU A 131 4.98 3.45 19.31
CA LEU A 131 5.08 4.80 19.87
C LEU A 131 4.26 4.95 21.16
N GLY A 132 3.14 4.23 21.30
CA GLY A 132 2.36 4.18 22.54
C GLY A 132 3.20 3.72 23.73
N ASP A 133 3.93 2.61 23.56
CA ASP A 133 4.88 2.11 24.56
C ASP A 133 5.95 3.14 24.95
N ILE A 134 6.43 3.94 24.00
CA ILE A 134 7.46 4.96 24.24
C ILE A 134 6.88 6.12 25.05
N ILE A 135 5.65 6.55 24.75
CA ILE A 135 4.95 7.60 25.50
C ILE A 135 4.67 7.13 26.95
N ASP A 136 4.15 5.91 27.11
CA ASP A 136 3.74 5.37 28.41
C ASP A 136 4.91 5.15 29.38
N ARG A 137 6.11 4.87 28.86
CA ARG A 137 7.33 4.70 29.67
C ARG A 137 7.87 6.00 30.26
N GLY A 138 7.19 7.13 30.06
CA GLY A 138 7.55 8.42 30.66
C GLY A 138 8.94 8.89 30.24
N GLY A 139 9.40 8.47 29.06
CA GLY A 139 10.61 9.01 28.46
C GLY A 139 10.51 10.53 28.38
N GLN A 140 11.65 11.23 28.44
CA GLN A 140 11.71 12.66 28.14
C GLN A 140 11.46 12.90 26.64
N THR A 141 10.32 12.47 26.10
CA THR A 141 10.05 12.48 24.66
C THR A 141 9.24 13.71 24.27
N GLU A 142 9.72 14.40 23.24
CA GLU A 142 9.11 15.58 22.60
C GLU A 142 7.82 15.23 21.79
N PHE A 143 7.28 14.01 21.93
CA PHE A 143 6.18 13.49 21.11
C PHE A 143 4.85 13.43 21.86
N GLU A 144 3.81 13.92 21.20
CA GLU A 144 2.44 13.90 21.69
C GLU A 144 1.58 12.92 20.86
N VAL A 145 0.41 12.53 21.39
CA VAL A 145 -0.58 11.72 20.65
C VAL A 145 -0.96 12.36 19.30
N ALA A 146 -0.89 13.70 19.22
CA ALA A 146 -1.07 14.45 17.98
C ALA A 146 -0.05 14.08 16.89
N ASP A 147 1.20 13.79 17.25
CA ASP A 147 2.26 13.44 16.29
C ASP A 147 2.04 12.04 15.72
N ILE A 148 1.60 11.10 16.56
CA ILE A 148 1.23 9.75 16.12
C ILE A 148 0.17 9.85 15.02
N GLN A 149 -0.84 10.71 15.19
CA GLN A 149 -1.87 10.90 14.18
C GLN A 149 -1.32 11.50 12.88
N VAL A 150 -0.37 12.44 12.97
CA VAL A 150 0.31 13.02 11.79
C VAL A 150 1.09 11.94 11.04
N ILE A 151 1.89 11.14 11.75
CA ILE A 151 2.67 10.02 11.20
C ILE A 151 1.76 9.03 10.48
N LYS A 152 0.69 8.57 11.13
CA LYS A 152 -0.30 7.64 10.54
C LYS A 152 -0.94 8.21 9.28
N THR A 153 -1.24 9.51 9.28
CA THR A 153 -1.80 10.19 8.10
C THR A 153 -0.80 10.30 6.96
N MET A 154 0.49 10.48 7.25
CA MET A 154 1.55 10.47 6.23
C MET A 154 1.79 9.09 5.61
N ILE A 155 1.63 8.02 6.39
CA ILE A 155 1.72 6.63 5.92
C ILE A 155 0.52 6.30 5.00
N GLU A 156 -0.70 6.59 5.45
CA GLU A 156 -1.90 6.34 4.65
C GLU A 156 -1.95 7.23 3.40
N GLY A 157 -1.44 8.45 3.51
CA GLY A 157 -1.52 9.49 2.49
C GLY A 157 -2.85 10.23 2.52
N VAL A 158 -2.84 11.47 2.03
CA VAL A 158 -3.99 12.37 2.04
C VAL A 158 -4.79 12.30 0.75
N ASP A 159 -6.09 12.65 0.80
CA ASP A 159 -6.92 12.79 -0.39
C ASP A 159 -6.24 13.76 -1.39
N PRO A 160 -6.08 13.38 -2.68
CA PRO A 160 -5.53 14.26 -3.72
C PRO A 160 -6.22 15.62 -3.89
N LYS A 161 -7.46 15.77 -3.39
CA LYS A 161 -8.25 17.01 -3.39
C LYS A 161 -8.04 17.86 -2.14
N TRP A 162 -7.43 17.31 -1.09
CA TRP A 162 -7.18 18.03 0.15
C TRP A 162 -6.17 19.16 -0.09
N LYS A 163 -6.59 20.38 0.27
CA LYS A 163 -5.83 21.62 0.03
C LYS A 163 -4.99 22.08 1.21
N GLY A 164 -5.05 21.39 2.34
CA GLY A 164 -4.40 21.87 3.56
C GLY A 164 -5.26 22.88 4.33
N PRO A 165 -4.73 23.41 5.44
CA PRO A 165 -5.37 24.45 6.21
C PRO A 165 -5.53 25.74 5.37
N PRO A 166 -6.63 26.51 5.54
CA PRO A 166 -6.86 27.76 4.84
C PRO A 166 -5.99 28.87 5.44
N SER A 167 -4.71 28.87 5.10
CA SER A 167 -3.76 29.88 5.55
C SER A 167 -2.70 30.14 4.48
N TRP A 168 -2.21 31.38 4.43
CA TRP A 168 -1.19 31.85 3.50
C TRP A 168 0.19 31.93 4.14
N GLU A 169 0.34 31.47 5.39
CA GLU A 169 1.62 31.46 6.08
C GLU A 169 2.57 30.43 5.42
N PRO A 170 3.86 30.76 5.24
CA PRO A 170 4.84 29.85 4.66
C PRO A 170 4.93 28.48 5.37
N ILE A 171 4.73 28.46 6.69
CA ILE A 171 4.76 27.22 7.49
C ILE A 171 3.58 26.29 7.15
N ASP A 172 2.40 26.84 6.84
CA ASP A 172 1.23 26.06 6.47
C ASP A 172 1.39 25.44 5.08
N ALA A 173 1.99 26.19 4.16
CA ALA A 173 2.37 25.66 2.85
C ALA A 173 3.41 24.53 2.98
N LEU A 174 4.43 24.69 3.83
CA LEU A 174 5.42 23.65 4.10
C LEU A 174 4.76 22.40 4.73
N THR A 175 3.88 22.60 5.71
CA THR A 175 3.15 21.53 6.38
C THR A 175 2.27 20.75 5.40
N ARG A 176 1.53 21.45 4.52
CA ARG A 176 0.76 20.79 3.47
C ARG A 176 1.66 19.98 2.54
N ALA A 177 2.80 20.53 2.11
CA ALA A 177 3.72 19.83 1.22
C ALA A 177 4.33 18.58 1.87
N ALA A 178 4.54 18.58 3.18
CA ALA A 178 5.12 17.45 3.92
C ALA A 178 4.30 16.16 3.81
N PHE A 179 2.96 16.26 3.71
CA PHE A 179 2.09 15.09 3.53
C PHE A 179 2.24 14.41 2.16
N ASP A 180 2.89 15.07 1.19
CA ASP A 180 3.20 14.47 -0.11
C ASP A 180 4.62 13.88 -0.16
N ILE A 181 5.38 13.87 0.95
CA ILE A 181 6.75 13.32 1.00
C ILE A 181 6.73 11.79 1.03
N VAL A 182 6.02 11.19 2.01
CA VAL A 182 6.05 9.74 2.27
C VAL A 182 5.10 8.99 1.33
N ALA A 183 3.82 9.41 1.26
CA ALA A 183 2.82 8.75 0.43
C ALA A 183 2.04 9.76 -0.42
N ASN A 184 2.54 10.03 -1.64
CA ASN A 184 1.98 11.07 -2.51
C ASN A 184 0.83 10.51 -3.35
N LYS A 185 -0.40 10.57 -2.83
CA LYS A 185 -1.57 10.09 -3.60
C LYS A 185 -1.95 11.02 -4.77
N ARG A 186 -1.41 12.24 -4.83
CA ARG A 186 -1.72 13.26 -5.87
C ARG A 186 -1.03 12.97 -7.20
N THR A 187 0.29 12.78 -7.17
CA THR A 187 1.12 12.55 -8.36
C THR A 187 1.78 11.18 -8.34
N GLY A 188 1.96 10.60 -7.15
CA GLY A 188 2.75 9.40 -6.97
C GLY A 188 4.25 9.63 -7.14
N LEU A 189 4.73 10.83 -6.82
CA LEU A 189 6.16 11.10 -6.68
C LEU A 189 6.44 11.34 -5.19
N ASP A 190 6.91 10.30 -4.52
CA ASP A 190 7.17 10.21 -3.09
C ASP A 190 8.52 9.53 -2.84
N VAL A 191 9.03 9.61 -1.61
CA VAL A 191 10.36 9.08 -1.27
C VAL A 191 10.40 7.56 -1.21
N ASP A 192 9.29 6.90 -0.90
CA ASP A 192 9.12 5.44 -1.02
C ASP A 192 9.54 4.97 -2.42
N ARG A 193 8.92 5.55 -3.47
CA ARG A 193 9.28 5.23 -4.85
C ARG A 193 10.72 5.57 -5.19
N LEU A 194 11.22 6.70 -4.72
CA LEU A 194 12.61 7.07 -5.01
C LEU A 194 13.59 6.05 -4.43
N ASP A 195 13.32 5.51 -3.23
CA ASP A 195 14.16 4.48 -2.61
C ASP A 195 14.09 3.15 -3.38
N TYR A 196 12.91 2.54 -3.51
CA TYR A 196 12.82 1.20 -4.10
C TYR A 196 13.24 1.20 -5.57
N LEU A 197 12.95 2.26 -6.34
CA LEU A 197 13.35 2.32 -7.74
C LEU A 197 14.87 2.34 -7.89
N CYS A 198 15.59 3.06 -7.02
CA CYS A 198 17.04 3.05 -7.00
C CYS A 198 17.59 1.69 -6.52
N ARG A 199 17.05 1.17 -5.41
CA ARG A 199 17.43 -0.11 -4.83
C ARG A 199 17.27 -1.25 -5.82
N ASP A 200 16.07 -1.42 -6.38
CA ASP A 200 15.73 -2.56 -7.23
C ASP A 200 16.40 -2.48 -8.60
N SER A 201 16.55 -1.27 -9.16
CA SER A 201 17.32 -1.09 -10.39
C SER A 201 18.79 -1.49 -10.22
N SER A 202 19.37 -1.31 -9.03
CA SER A 202 20.75 -1.72 -8.74
C SER A 202 20.95 -3.23 -8.65
N LEU A 203 19.87 -3.98 -8.39
CA LEU A 203 19.87 -5.44 -8.32
C LEU A 203 19.71 -6.12 -9.68
N LEU A 204 19.42 -5.34 -10.74
CA LEU A 204 19.27 -5.88 -12.08
C LEU A 204 20.62 -6.36 -12.64
N PRO A 205 20.61 -7.46 -13.44
CA PRO A 205 21.83 -7.96 -14.06
C PRO A 205 22.41 -6.92 -15.04
N PRO A 206 23.75 -6.84 -15.18
CA PRO A 206 24.41 -5.83 -16.01
C PRO A 206 23.92 -5.76 -17.46
N GLN A 207 23.46 -6.89 -18.01
CA GLN A 207 22.96 -6.99 -19.37
C GLN A 207 21.62 -6.27 -19.59
N ASN A 208 20.85 -6.03 -18.51
CA ASN A 208 19.55 -5.36 -18.54
C ASN A 208 19.49 -4.20 -17.53
N SER A 209 20.54 -3.38 -17.46
CA SER A 209 20.55 -2.22 -16.57
C SER A 209 19.49 -1.18 -16.96
N LEU A 210 18.83 -0.61 -15.95
CA LEU A 210 17.93 0.54 -16.13
C LEU A 210 18.65 1.83 -15.73
N PRO A 211 18.28 2.97 -16.33
CA PRO A 211 18.73 4.25 -15.81
C PRO A 211 18.27 4.40 -14.37
N SER A 212 19.21 4.56 -13.44
CA SER A 212 18.88 4.84 -12.05
C SER A 212 18.27 6.24 -11.98
N PRO A 213 17.15 6.42 -11.26
CA PRO A 213 16.70 7.75 -10.87
C PRO A 213 17.81 8.47 -10.12
N SER A 214 17.78 9.81 -10.13
CA SER A 214 18.66 10.64 -9.31
C SER A 214 17.83 11.40 -8.27
N PRO A 215 17.48 10.75 -7.13
CA PRO A 215 16.68 11.37 -6.08
C PRO A 215 17.30 12.68 -5.57
N MET A 216 18.62 12.70 -5.37
CA MET A 216 19.33 13.88 -4.86
C MET A 216 19.18 15.10 -5.78
N ARG A 217 19.19 14.89 -7.10
CA ARG A 217 18.96 15.97 -8.08
C ARG A 217 17.54 16.52 -7.93
N LEU A 218 16.54 15.66 -7.85
CA LEU A 218 15.15 16.07 -7.65
C LEU A 218 14.97 16.84 -6.34
N LEU A 219 15.55 16.36 -5.24
CA LEU A 219 15.48 16.99 -3.92
C LEU A 219 16.11 18.39 -3.93
N MET A 220 17.34 18.53 -4.44
CA MET A 220 18.08 19.81 -4.49
C MET A 220 17.36 20.88 -5.34
N HIS A 221 16.68 20.44 -6.40
CA HIS A 221 15.94 21.29 -7.33
C HIS A 221 14.43 21.37 -7.05
N SER A 222 13.96 20.88 -5.90
CA SER A 222 12.58 21.01 -5.44
C SER A 222 12.34 22.28 -4.62
N ARG A 223 11.15 22.86 -4.70
CA ARG A 223 10.71 24.01 -3.89
C ARG A 223 9.24 23.85 -3.53
N VAL A 224 8.81 24.40 -2.39
CA VAL A 224 7.40 24.47 -2.03
C VAL A 224 6.79 25.74 -2.60
N ILE A 225 5.74 25.61 -3.41
CA ILE A 225 4.97 26.73 -3.99
C ILE A 225 3.49 26.42 -3.78
N GLY A 226 2.75 27.30 -3.10
CA GLY A 226 1.31 27.13 -2.89
C GLY A 226 0.93 25.84 -2.15
N GLY A 227 1.81 25.31 -1.29
CA GLY A 227 1.59 24.08 -0.53
C GLY A 227 1.94 22.79 -1.29
N GLU A 228 2.48 22.88 -2.50
CA GLU A 228 2.88 21.72 -3.29
C GLU A 228 4.40 21.66 -3.50
N ILE A 229 4.95 20.45 -3.58
CA ILE A 229 6.34 20.22 -3.99
C ILE A 229 6.43 20.42 -5.50
N CYS A 230 7.13 21.47 -5.91
CA CYS A 230 7.34 21.83 -7.31
C CYS A 230 8.79 21.59 -7.72
N PHE A 231 8.98 21.22 -8.98
CA PHE A 231 10.29 21.05 -9.61
C PHE A 231 10.48 22.10 -10.69
N ASN A 232 11.72 22.54 -10.91
CA ASN A 232 12.04 23.38 -12.06
C ASN A 232 11.74 22.62 -13.36
N VAL A 233 11.23 23.31 -14.38
CA VAL A 233 10.98 22.73 -15.71
C VAL A 233 12.24 22.10 -16.33
N SER A 234 13.44 22.56 -15.97
CA SER A 234 14.71 21.92 -16.37
C SER A 234 14.84 20.47 -15.90
N GLU A 235 14.12 20.10 -14.84
CA GLU A 235 14.16 18.77 -14.21
C GLU A 235 13.08 17.82 -14.77
N LEU A 236 12.35 18.23 -15.81
CA LEU A 236 11.29 17.42 -16.42
C LEU A 236 11.80 16.02 -16.83
N HIS A 237 13.00 15.93 -17.39
CA HIS A 237 13.61 14.65 -17.75
C HIS A 237 13.92 13.78 -16.53
N ALA A 238 14.36 14.36 -15.41
CA ALA A 238 14.64 13.62 -14.18
C ALA A 238 13.33 13.07 -13.58
N VAL A 239 12.26 13.87 -13.57
CA VAL A 239 10.93 13.43 -13.14
C VAL A 239 10.43 12.30 -14.04
N PHE A 240 10.52 12.45 -15.37
CA PHE A 240 10.12 11.41 -16.32
C PHE A 240 10.91 10.11 -16.13
N GLY A 241 12.21 10.22 -15.84
CA GLY A 241 13.08 9.08 -15.53
C GLY A 241 12.55 8.20 -14.41
N VAL A 242 12.00 8.79 -13.33
CA VAL A 242 11.38 8.04 -12.22
C VAL A 242 10.25 7.14 -12.73
N PHE A 243 9.32 7.69 -13.51
CA PHE A 243 8.18 6.94 -14.03
C PHE A 243 8.59 5.90 -15.09
N TYR A 244 9.58 6.22 -15.92
CA TYR A 244 10.14 5.29 -16.88
C TYR A 244 10.80 4.08 -16.20
N THR A 245 11.63 4.32 -15.19
CA THR A 245 12.27 3.25 -14.41
C THR A 245 11.21 2.40 -13.72
N ARG A 246 10.20 3.01 -13.14
CA ARG A 246 9.07 2.28 -12.54
C ARG A 246 8.36 1.40 -13.56
N TYR A 247 7.95 1.95 -14.69
CA TYR A 247 7.30 1.17 -15.76
C TYR A 247 8.17 -0.02 -16.19
N SER A 248 9.48 0.20 -16.33
CA SER A 248 10.42 -0.85 -16.73
C SER A 248 10.53 -1.95 -15.67
N LEU A 249 10.67 -1.60 -14.38
CA LEU A 249 10.73 -2.58 -13.28
C LEU A 249 9.45 -3.40 -13.16
N PHE A 250 8.28 -2.78 -13.33
CA PHE A 250 7.01 -3.52 -13.35
C PHE A 250 6.96 -4.58 -14.44
N ASN A 251 7.42 -4.27 -15.66
CA ASN A 251 7.38 -5.22 -16.76
C ASN A 251 8.50 -6.27 -16.70
N LEU A 252 9.68 -5.89 -16.22
CA LEU A 252 10.87 -6.75 -16.24
C LEU A 252 10.98 -7.64 -14.99
N VAL A 253 10.52 -7.15 -13.84
CA VAL A 253 10.74 -7.79 -12.53
C VAL A 253 9.40 -8.13 -11.88
N TYR A 254 8.62 -7.13 -11.45
CA TYR A 254 7.49 -7.35 -10.56
C TYR A 254 6.35 -8.16 -11.19
N LEU A 255 6.08 -7.96 -12.48
CA LEU A 255 5.07 -8.71 -13.24
C LEU A 255 5.72 -9.76 -14.14
N HIS A 256 6.97 -10.14 -13.89
CA HIS A 256 7.60 -11.19 -14.67
C HIS A 256 6.82 -12.50 -14.48
N LYS A 257 6.37 -13.10 -15.58
CA LYS A 257 5.49 -14.28 -15.59
C LYS A 257 5.90 -15.43 -14.67
N LYS A 258 7.20 -15.70 -14.52
CA LYS A 258 7.69 -16.75 -13.62
C LYS A 258 7.62 -16.35 -12.14
N VAL A 259 7.84 -15.08 -11.84
CA VAL A 259 7.70 -14.54 -10.47
C VAL A 259 6.24 -14.62 -10.07
N ARG A 260 5.34 -14.13 -10.92
CA ARG A 260 3.88 -14.20 -10.71
C ARG A 260 3.37 -15.63 -10.54
N ALA A 261 3.83 -16.57 -11.38
CA ALA A 261 3.48 -17.98 -11.23
C ALA A 261 3.90 -18.53 -9.85
N ILE A 262 5.09 -18.18 -9.37
CA ILE A 262 5.57 -18.59 -8.04
C ILE A 262 4.72 -17.96 -6.93
N GLU A 263 4.47 -16.65 -7.01
CA GLU A 263 3.68 -15.92 -6.01
C GLU A 263 2.24 -16.47 -5.90
N LEU A 264 1.60 -16.75 -7.03
CA LEU A 264 0.26 -17.34 -7.06
C LEU A 264 0.24 -18.76 -6.49
N MET A 265 1.24 -19.59 -6.79
CA MET A 265 1.37 -20.93 -6.22
C MET A 265 1.62 -20.91 -4.71
N ILE A 266 2.44 -19.97 -4.22
CA ILE A 266 2.64 -19.77 -2.78
C ILE A 266 1.34 -19.31 -2.15
N ALA A 267 0.69 -18.28 -2.69
CA ALA A 267 -0.57 -17.76 -2.15
C ALA A 267 -1.67 -18.81 -2.12
N GLU A 268 -1.77 -19.66 -3.14
CA GLU A 268 -2.69 -20.80 -3.15
C GLU A 268 -2.35 -21.82 -2.06
N ALA A 269 -1.07 -22.16 -1.88
CA ALA A 269 -0.67 -23.02 -0.79
C ALA A 269 -1.01 -22.43 0.59
N LEU A 270 -0.88 -21.10 0.75
CA LEU A 270 -1.29 -20.42 1.97
C LEU A 270 -2.81 -20.50 2.18
N ARG A 271 -3.62 -20.28 1.13
CA ARG A 271 -5.10 -20.42 1.20
C ARG A 271 -5.53 -21.83 1.56
N GLU A 272 -4.88 -22.85 1.01
CA GLU A 272 -5.16 -24.26 1.33
C GLU A 272 -4.79 -24.59 2.79
N ALA A 273 -3.73 -23.97 3.33
CA ALA A 273 -3.28 -24.21 4.69
C ALA A 273 -4.01 -23.35 5.75
N ASP A 274 -4.63 -22.24 5.34
CA ASP A 274 -5.27 -21.27 6.23
C ASP A 274 -6.34 -21.87 7.16
N PRO A 275 -7.21 -22.81 6.74
CA PRO A 275 -8.18 -23.45 7.66
C PRO A 275 -7.54 -24.17 8.85
N VAL A 276 -6.24 -24.50 8.77
CA VAL A 276 -5.49 -25.15 9.85
C VAL A 276 -4.75 -24.14 10.72
N PHE A 277 -4.12 -23.13 10.10
CA PHE A 277 -3.24 -22.19 10.80
C PHE A 277 -3.92 -20.88 11.20
N LEU A 278 -5.05 -20.55 10.57
CA LEU A 278 -5.84 -19.34 10.79
C LEU A 278 -5.01 -18.04 10.67
N TRP A 279 -4.08 -18.00 9.73
CA TRP A 279 -3.25 -16.82 9.50
C TRP A 279 -4.07 -15.61 9.07
N SER A 280 -5.18 -15.84 8.36
CA SER A 280 -6.12 -14.80 7.98
C SER A 280 -6.83 -14.14 9.16
N GLU A 281 -6.89 -14.79 10.33
CA GLU A 281 -7.39 -14.20 11.57
C GLU A 281 -6.28 -13.43 12.29
N ALA A 282 -5.07 -13.99 12.31
CA ALA A 282 -3.89 -13.40 12.95
C ALA A 282 -3.50 -12.02 12.41
N VAL A 283 -3.89 -11.65 11.18
CA VAL A 283 -3.64 -10.30 10.63
C VAL A 283 -4.41 -9.19 11.33
N HIS A 284 -5.35 -9.51 12.21
CA HIS A 284 -6.16 -8.55 12.96
C HIS A 284 -5.59 -8.21 14.34
N ASP A 285 -4.59 -8.96 14.80
CA ASP A 285 -3.86 -8.70 16.04
C ASP A 285 -2.39 -8.42 15.72
N VAL A 286 -1.84 -7.36 16.31
CA VAL A 286 -0.46 -6.95 16.00
C VAL A 286 0.56 -7.97 16.51
N ASP A 287 0.34 -8.54 17.70
CA ASP A 287 1.29 -9.47 18.31
C ASP A 287 1.28 -10.83 17.56
N GLU A 288 0.11 -11.29 17.14
CA GLU A 288 -0.02 -12.48 16.28
C GLU A 288 0.56 -12.24 14.87
N PHE A 289 0.27 -11.08 14.25
CA PHE A 289 0.80 -10.72 12.94
C PHE A 289 2.33 -10.70 12.92
N LEU A 290 2.98 -10.23 13.98
CA LEU A 290 4.45 -10.23 14.10
C LEU A 290 5.08 -11.63 14.08
N THR A 291 4.29 -12.68 14.33
CA THR A 291 4.76 -14.07 14.19
C THR A 291 4.79 -14.54 12.73
N LEU A 292 4.04 -13.86 11.86
CA LEU A 292 3.91 -14.22 10.45
C LEU A 292 5.13 -13.72 9.68
N THR A 293 5.96 -14.66 9.22
CA THR A 293 7.16 -14.36 8.43
C THR A 293 7.26 -15.30 7.23
N ASP A 294 7.98 -14.91 6.17
CA ASP A 294 8.22 -15.75 4.99
C ASP A 294 8.69 -17.15 5.38
N GLU A 295 9.70 -17.24 6.25
CA GLU A 295 10.22 -18.53 6.71
C GLU A 295 9.22 -19.27 7.61
N GLY A 296 8.54 -18.55 8.51
CA GLY A 296 7.55 -19.13 9.43
C GLY A 296 6.46 -19.88 8.69
N LEU A 297 5.77 -19.20 7.76
CA LEU A 297 4.66 -19.78 6.99
C LEU A 297 5.11 -20.97 6.15
N LEU A 298 6.26 -20.87 5.49
CA LEU A 298 6.81 -21.98 4.71
C LEU A 298 7.14 -23.18 5.61
N ARG A 299 7.76 -22.94 6.77
CA ARG A 299 8.15 -23.99 7.71
C ARG A 299 6.93 -24.67 8.31
N ASP A 300 5.90 -23.93 8.65
CA ASP A 300 4.68 -24.45 9.26
C ASP A 300 4.00 -25.47 8.34
N ILE A 301 3.88 -25.18 7.04
CA ILE A 301 3.36 -26.15 6.06
C ILE A 301 4.35 -27.29 5.79
N LEU A 302 5.63 -26.97 5.53
CA LEU A 302 6.61 -27.97 5.07
C LEU A 302 6.99 -28.98 6.16
N ARG A 303 6.93 -28.58 7.43
CA ARG A 303 7.36 -29.39 8.58
C ARG A 303 6.22 -29.77 9.51
N HIS A 304 4.97 -29.55 9.12
CA HIS A 304 3.83 -29.92 9.94
C HIS A 304 3.94 -31.40 10.41
N PRO A 305 3.70 -31.71 11.70
CA PRO A 305 3.90 -33.06 12.24
C PRO A 305 3.12 -34.15 11.50
N VAL A 306 1.91 -33.82 11.05
CA VAL A 306 1.05 -34.74 10.30
C VAL A 306 1.60 -35.00 8.89
N ILE A 307 2.24 -34.01 8.27
CA ILE A 307 2.90 -34.15 6.96
C ILE A 307 4.20 -34.96 7.07
N THR A 308 4.96 -34.75 8.15
CA THR A 308 6.23 -35.45 8.38
C THR A 308 6.08 -36.85 8.97
N GLY A 309 4.84 -37.30 9.24
CA GLY A 309 4.54 -38.59 9.86
C GLY A 309 4.97 -38.68 11.33
N ARG A 310 5.30 -37.55 11.96
CA ARG A 310 5.68 -37.47 13.38
C ARG A 310 4.48 -37.52 14.31
N GLN A 311 3.29 -37.21 13.80
CA GLN A 311 2.03 -37.30 14.54
C GLN A 311 0.95 -37.93 13.66
N PRO A 312 0.30 -39.04 14.08
CA PRO A 312 -0.84 -39.61 13.38
C PRO A 312 -2.04 -38.66 13.34
N LEU A 313 -2.82 -38.67 12.25
CA LEU A 313 -4.04 -37.87 12.12
C LEU A 313 -5.07 -38.18 13.23
N ALA A 314 -5.22 -39.45 13.61
CA ALA A 314 -6.12 -39.86 14.70
C ALA A 314 -5.75 -39.26 16.08
N SER A 315 -4.54 -38.72 16.22
CA SER A 315 -4.04 -38.10 17.44
C SER A 315 -3.93 -36.57 17.36
N SER A 316 -4.31 -35.95 16.24
CA SER A 316 -4.41 -34.50 16.11
C SER A 316 -5.87 -34.06 16.22
N SER A 317 -6.09 -32.77 16.50
CA SER A 317 -7.42 -32.14 16.45
C SER A 317 -7.92 -31.87 15.02
N LEU A 318 -7.21 -32.34 13.99
CA LEU A 318 -7.49 -32.03 12.59
C LEU A 318 -8.42 -33.05 11.96
N THR A 319 -9.29 -32.58 11.07
CA THR A 319 -10.16 -33.43 10.25
C THR A 319 -9.39 -34.02 9.07
N THR A 320 -10.01 -34.98 8.36
CA THR A 320 -9.48 -35.49 7.09
C THR A 320 -9.32 -34.38 6.07
N ASP A 321 -10.30 -33.47 5.97
CA ASP A 321 -10.28 -32.35 5.04
C ASP A 321 -9.10 -31.40 5.31
N HIS A 322 -8.81 -31.11 6.59
CA HIS A 322 -7.63 -30.32 6.99
C HIS A 322 -6.32 -30.99 6.56
N PHE A 323 -6.23 -32.32 6.69
CA PHE A 323 -5.05 -33.05 6.27
C PHE A 323 -4.86 -33.00 4.75
N GLU A 324 -5.93 -33.21 3.98
CA GLU A 324 -5.88 -33.12 2.52
C GLU A 324 -5.50 -31.71 2.06
N ALA A 325 -6.02 -30.67 2.70
CA ALA A 325 -5.67 -29.28 2.41
C ALA A 325 -4.19 -28.99 2.69
N LEU A 326 -3.67 -29.42 3.84
CA LEU A 326 -2.23 -29.35 4.14
C LEU A 326 -1.38 -30.14 3.14
N GLN A 327 -1.85 -31.29 2.66
CA GLN A 327 -1.14 -32.06 1.64
C GLN A 327 -1.09 -31.30 0.31
N ARG A 328 -2.20 -30.71 -0.14
CA ARG A 328 -2.23 -29.86 -1.35
C ARG A 328 -1.28 -28.68 -1.21
N ALA A 329 -1.33 -27.97 -0.09
CA ALA A 329 -0.40 -26.87 0.23
C ALA A 329 1.07 -27.33 0.18
N ASN A 330 1.38 -28.48 0.79
CA ASN A 330 2.75 -29.02 0.81
C ASN A 330 3.27 -29.34 -0.59
N VAL A 331 2.42 -29.94 -1.44
CA VAL A 331 2.77 -30.27 -2.83
C VAL A 331 3.08 -29.01 -3.63
N LEU A 332 2.25 -27.97 -3.52
CA LEU A 332 2.47 -26.68 -4.18
C LEU A 332 3.79 -26.05 -3.73
N LEU A 333 4.02 -25.95 -2.42
CA LEU A 333 5.26 -25.38 -1.91
C LEU A 333 6.49 -26.18 -2.31
N ARG A 334 6.43 -27.52 -2.33
CA ARG A 334 7.56 -28.35 -2.79
C ARG A 334 7.92 -28.10 -4.25
N LYS A 335 6.93 -27.90 -5.14
CA LYS A 335 7.19 -27.56 -6.55
C LYS A 335 7.93 -26.23 -6.71
N VAL A 336 7.62 -25.25 -5.86
CA VAL A 336 8.26 -23.92 -5.88
C VAL A 336 9.64 -23.95 -5.21
N THR A 337 9.78 -24.65 -4.08
CA THR A 337 10.98 -24.60 -3.22
C THR A 337 12.02 -25.66 -3.58
N HIS A 338 11.62 -26.83 -4.08
CA HIS A 338 12.52 -27.94 -4.39
C HIS A 338 12.63 -28.16 -5.90
N GLY A 339 13.85 -28.32 -6.41
CA GLY A 339 14.12 -28.61 -7.82
C GLY A 339 13.95 -27.41 -8.77
N ARG A 340 13.07 -26.46 -8.47
CA ARG A 340 12.81 -25.21 -9.22
C ARG A 340 12.74 -25.43 -10.74
N LYS A 341 12.16 -26.55 -11.18
CA LYS A 341 12.07 -26.86 -12.59
C LYS A 341 10.95 -26.03 -13.19
N SER A 342 11.21 -25.41 -14.34
CA SER A 342 10.22 -24.54 -14.99
C SER A 342 8.93 -25.26 -15.38
N GLY A 343 8.93 -26.60 -15.47
CA GLY A 343 7.75 -27.41 -15.76
C GLY A 343 6.86 -27.68 -14.55
N ASP A 344 7.34 -27.42 -13.33
CA ASP A 344 6.58 -27.63 -12.10
C ASP A 344 5.76 -26.39 -11.71
N LEU A 345 6.04 -25.24 -12.34
CA LEU A 345 5.36 -23.98 -12.10
C LEU A 345 4.11 -23.82 -12.97
N TYR A 346 3.19 -22.96 -12.54
CA TYR A 346 2.08 -22.54 -13.37
C TYR A 346 2.56 -21.98 -14.71
N ARG A 347 1.93 -22.48 -15.77
CA ARG A 347 2.26 -22.11 -17.14
C ARG A 347 1.36 -20.97 -17.57
N VAL A 348 1.98 -19.85 -17.92
CA VAL A 348 1.25 -18.76 -18.58
C VAL A 348 0.85 -19.21 -19.98
N VAL A 349 -0.47 -19.26 -20.21
CA VAL A 349 -1.07 -19.69 -21.49
C VAL A 349 -1.23 -18.52 -22.44
N SER A 350 -1.75 -17.40 -21.96
CA SER A 350 -2.00 -16.19 -22.73
C SER A 350 -1.92 -14.95 -21.84
N THR A 351 -1.78 -13.78 -22.45
CA THR A 351 -1.85 -12.48 -21.80
C THR A 351 -2.74 -11.57 -22.67
N ALA A 352 -3.70 -10.88 -22.06
CA ALA A 352 -4.58 -9.95 -22.74
C ALA A 352 -4.40 -8.55 -22.17
N ASN A 353 -4.12 -7.58 -23.04
CA ASN A 353 -4.06 -6.17 -22.64
C ASN A 353 -5.41 -5.51 -22.96
N PHE A 354 -5.96 -4.79 -21.99
CA PHE A 354 -7.19 -4.04 -22.17
C PHE A 354 -6.87 -2.54 -22.28
N GLY A 355 -7.62 -1.85 -23.15
CA GLY A 355 -7.54 -0.40 -23.28
C GLY A 355 -8.14 0.32 -22.06
N HIS A 356 -7.78 1.60 -21.89
CA HIS A 356 -8.05 2.45 -20.72
C HIS A 356 -9.52 2.57 -20.28
N ASP A 357 -10.47 2.30 -21.18
CA ASP A 357 -11.89 2.60 -20.95
C ASP A 357 -12.69 1.46 -20.30
N ARG A 358 -12.07 0.30 -20.03
CA ARG A 358 -12.77 -0.82 -19.38
C ARG A 358 -12.46 -0.89 -17.90
N ASN A 359 -13.52 -0.98 -17.09
CA ASN A 359 -13.38 -1.18 -15.66
C ASN A 359 -12.87 -2.60 -15.40
N MET A 360 -11.82 -2.75 -14.57
CA MET A 360 -11.31 -4.06 -14.16
C MET A 360 -12.37 -4.93 -13.48
N ALA A 361 -13.39 -4.31 -12.86
CA ALA A 361 -14.55 -5.02 -12.32
C ALA A 361 -15.34 -5.70 -13.44
N GLU A 362 -15.66 -4.98 -14.52
CA GLU A 362 -16.39 -5.55 -15.68
C GLU A 362 -15.60 -6.68 -16.33
N ILE A 363 -14.27 -6.55 -16.41
CA ILE A 363 -13.44 -7.61 -17.00
C ILE A 363 -13.43 -8.86 -16.11
N ARG A 364 -13.39 -8.70 -14.79
CA ARG A 364 -13.46 -9.82 -13.84
C ARG A 364 -14.82 -10.53 -13.88
N ASP A 365 -15.90 -9.79 -14.13
CA ASP A 365 -17.25 -10.37 -14.25
C ASP A 365 -17.43 -11.20 -15.52
N VAL A 366 -16.74 -10.84 -16.62
CA VAL A 366 -16.85 -11.55 -17.90
C VAL A 366 -15.75 -12.60 -18.13
N CYS A 367 -14.62 -12.52 -17.43
CA CYS A 367 -13.53 -13.49 -17.52
C CYS A 367 -13.50 -14.34 -16.26
N THR A 368 -14.33 -15.39 -16.21
CA THR A 368 -14.30 -16.37 -15.10
C THR A 368 -13.68 -17.70 -15.55
N PRO A 369 -13.03 -18.46 -14.63
CA PRO A 369 -12.51 -19.80 -14.92
C PRO A 369 -13.57 -20.74 -15.50
N GLU A 370 -14.81 -20.67 -15.00
CA GLU A 370 -15.93 -21.52 -15.45
C GLU A 370 -16.30 -21.22 -16.90
N LEU A 371 -16.32 -19.94 -17.28
CA LEU A 371 -16.61 -19.54 -18.65
C LEU A 371 -15.51 -20.03 -19.59
N ILE A 372 -14.24 -19.87 -19.20
CA ILE A 372 -13.10 -20.31 -20.01
C ILE A 372 -13.10 -21.83 -20.15
N ALA A 373 -13.32 -22.56 -19.06
CA ALA A 373 -13.44 -24.02 -19.09
C ALA A 373 -14.57 -24.47 -20.01
N ARG A 374 -15.74 -23.82 -19.94
CA ARG A 374 -16.88 -24.07 -20.83
C ARG A 374 -16.54 -23.82 -22.30
N LEU A 375 -15.85 -22.73 -22.60
CA LEU A 375 -15.40 -22.38 -23.95
C LEU A 375 -14.27 -23.28 -24.46
N SER A 376 -13.55 -23.96 -23.58
CA SER A 376 -12.48 -24.91 -23.94
C SER A 376 -13.00 -26.25 -24.49
N HIS A 377 -14.32 -26.47 -24.50
CA HIS A 377 -14.97 -27.73 -24.87
C HIS A 377 -14.46 -28.94 -24.06
N GLY A 378 -14.22 -28.75 -22.77
CA GLY A 378 -13.81 -29.82 -21.84
C GLY A 378 -12.33 -30.21 -21.92
N LYS A 379 -11.48 -29.38 -22.55
CA LYS A 379 -10.02 -29.60 -22.58
C LYS A 379 -9.32 -29.18 -21.30
N VAL A 380 -9.94 -28.29 -20.53
CA VAL A 380 -9.41 -27.73 -19.28
C VAL A 380 -10.56 -27.60 -18.29
N HIS A 381 -10.34 -27.95 -17.02
CA HIS A 381 -11.31 -27.75 -15.95
C HIS A 381 -11.16 -26.36 -15.34
N ALA A 382 -12.24 -25.84 -14.73
CA ALA A 382 -12.21 -24.52 -14.12
C ALA A 382 -11.16 -24.43 -12.99
N GLU A 383 -11.01 -25.51 -12.23
CA GLU A 383 -10.00 -25.66 -11.16
C GLU A 383 -8.54 -25.61 -11.67
N ASP A 384 -8.30 -25.88 -12.95
CA ASP A 384 -6.97 -25.80 -13.57
C ASP A 384 -6.62 -24.39 -14.05
N ILE A 385 -7.53 -23.42 -13.93
CA ILE A 385 -7.41 -22.08 -14.51
C ILE A 385 -7.22 -21.05 -13.40
N VAL A 386 -6.08 -20.35 -13.47
CA VAL A 386 -5.80 -19.19 -12.62
C VAL A 386 -5.82 -17.92 -13.48
N LEU A 387 -6.57 -16.91 -13.03
CA LEU A 387 -6.68 -15.60 -13.68
C LEU A 387 -6.00 -14.53 -12.82
N ASP A 388 -4.97 -13.88 -13.36
CA ASP A 388 -4.20 -12.82 -12.68
C ASP A 388 -4.54 -11.44 -13.27
N CYS A 389 -5.69 -10.90 -12.90
CA CYS A 389 -6.16 -9.61 -13.43
C CYS A 389 -5.51 -8.43 -12.69
N ARG A 390 -4.47 -7.82 -13.26
CA ARG A 390 -3.70 -6.71 -12.63
C ARG A 390 -3.68 -5.42 -13.46
N ALA A 391 -4.10 -4.32 -12.82
CA ALA A 391 -3.93 -2.99 -13.42
C ALA A 391 -2.45 -2.57 -13.37
N LYS A 392 -1.84 -2.15 -14.50
CA LYS A 392 -0.53 -1.50 -14.44
C LYS A 392 -0.78 -0.04 -14.08
N LYS A 393 -0.75 0.28 -12.79
CA LYS A 393 -0.93 1.64 -12.27
C LYS A 393 0.27 2.54 -12.63
N CYS A 394 0.49 2.85 -13.90
CA CYS A 394 1.54 3.78 -14.38
C CYS A 394 0.97 5.14 -14.85
N ALA A 395 -0.36 5.28 -14.93
CA ALA A 395 -1.04 6.30 -15.73
C ALA A 395 -1.24 7.70 -15.11
N LYS A 396 -1.00 7.89 -13.81
CA LYS A 396 -1.53 9.09 -13.12
C LYS A 396 -0.79 10.40 -13.40
N LEU A 397 0.46 10.39 -13.90
CA LEU A 397 1.20 11.63 -14.16
C LEU A 397 0.78 12.33 -15.47
N PHE A 398 0.49 11.57 -16.53
CA PHE A 398 0.28 12.12 -17.88
C PHE A 398 -1.01 12.94 -18.02
N LYS A 399 -2.05 12.62 -17.23
CA LYS A 399 -3.30 13.40 -17.19
C LYS A 399 -3.16 14.79 -16.52
N ARG A 400 -2.12 15.00 -15.69
CA ARG A 400 -1.94 16.21 -14.86
C ARG A 400 -0.83 17.16 -15.32
N LEU A 401 0.07 16.74 -16.21
CA LEU A 401 0.97 17.64 -16.97
C LEU A 401 0.22 18.48 -18.03
N LYS A 402 -0.97 19.00 -17.69
CA LYS A 402 -1.85 19.86 -18.50
C LYS A 402 -1.31 21.29 -18.69
N TYR A 403 0.01 21.47 -18.75
CA TYR A 403 0.63 22.76 -19.08
C TYR A 403 1.38 22.80 -20.42
N GLN A 404 1.25 21.76 -21.25
CA GLN A 404 1.63 21.82 -22.68
C GLN A 404 0.63 21.09 -23.58
N LYS A 405 -0.65 21.44 -23.48
CA LYS A 405 -1.70 20.94 -24.40
C LYS A 405 -1.55 21.44 -25.85
N ALA A 406 -0.46 22.15 -26.17
CA ALA A 406 -0.20 22.72 -27.49
C ALA A 406 0.99 22.09 -28.24
N ALA A 407 1.74 21.16 -27.64
CA ALA A 407 3.01 20.71 -28.26
C ALA A 407 3.27 19.19 -28.30
N MET A 408 2.48 18.35 -27.61
CA MET A 408 2.66 16.90 -27.66
C MET A 408 1.37 16.19 -28.06
N ASP A 409 1.43 15.57 -29.24
CA ASP A 409 0.45 14.64 -29.77
C ASP A 409 0.22 13.51 -28.73
N THR A 410 -1.00 13.46 -28.19
CA THR A 410 -1.42 12.52 -27.15
C THR A 410 -1.52 11.05 -27.63
N SER A 411 -1.18 10.77 -28.88
CA SER A 411 -1.18 9.43 -29.46
C SER A 411 0.06 8.57 -29.10
N MET A 412 1.08 9.12 -28.45
CA MET A 412 2.37 8.44 -28.19
C MET A 412 2.74 8.27 -26.70
N CYS A 413 1.80 8.01 -25.80
CA CYS A 413 2.13 7.66 -24.41
C CYS A 413 2.13 6.13 -24.21
N PRO A 414 3.29 5.43 -24.24
CA PRO A 414 3.36 3.97 -24.14
C PRO A 414 3.15 3.41 -22.71
N PHE A 415 2.76 4.25 -21.75
CA PHE A 415 2.80 3.92 -20.32
C PHE A 415 1.45 3.52 -19.70
N ASP A 416 0.38 3.50 -20.50
CA ASP A 416 -1.00 3.26 -20.05
C ASP A 416 -1.56 1.94 -20.60
N THR A 417 -1.31 0.82 -19.92
CA THR A 417 -1.94 -0.48 -20.27
C THR A 417 -2.31 -1.27 -19.02
N ASP A 418 -3.56 -1.68 -18.88
CA ASP A 418 -3.95 -2.72 -17.91
C ASP A 418 -3.78 -4.10 -18.56
N ALA A 419 -3.31 -5.10 -17.80
CA ALA A 419 -2.98 -6.42 -18.33
C ALA A 419 -3.64 -7.54 -17.49
N ILE A 420 -4.07 -8.60 -18.18
CA ILE A 420 -4.59 -9.85 -17.61
C ILE A 420 -3.72 -11.00 -18.08
#